data_AF-A0A2G5CUV2-F1
#
_entry.id   AF-A0A2G5CUV2-F1
#
_cell.length_a   1.000
_cell.length_b   1.000
_cell.length_c   1.000
_cell.angle_alpha   90.00
_cell.angle_beta   90.00
_cell.angle_gamma   90.00
#
_symmetry.space_group_name_H-M   'P 1'
#
loop_
_entity.id
_entity.type
_entity.pdbx_description
1 polymer ?
#
loop_
_entity_poly.entity_id
_entity_poly.type
_entity_poly.pdbx_seq_one_letter_code
_entity_poly.pdbx_strand_id
1 'polypeptide(L)'
;MLEVNFPPQWQLALYNWLNSNPKFEEVMQWYLDWKGLLPQELLANERIQHHLDVGLQIMNQAVEGMVVVQQQASARLTCGVHMDVEPVMSLKEVIELYAQENELLFKPKAGRTHNGFQIYGFGNISVYIDTLNSKIFAQTRDCWSLATLEILKEMHFNSGSKRC
;
A
#
# COMPACT_ATOMS: atom_id res chain seq x y z
N MET A 1 18.23 18.07 -26.82
CA MET A 1 19.48 17.95 -26.02
C MET A 1 19.20 18.63 -24.70
N LEU A 2 19.44 17.95 -23.57
CA LEU A 2 18.76 18.07 -22.27
C LEU A 2 17.46 17.26 -22.17
N GLU A 3 17.48 16.04 -22.69
CA GLU A 3 16.67 14.96 -22.12
C GLU A 3 17.33 14.62 -20.79
N VAL A 4 17.00 15.42 -19.78
CA VAL A 4 17.59 15.36 -18.45
C VAL A 4 17.17 14.04 -17.83
N ASN A 5 18.05 13.06 -17.97
CA ASN A 5 18.04 11.83 -17.19
C ASN A 5 18.09 12.22 -15.72
N PHE A 6 16.92 12.40 -15.11
CA PHE A 6 16.83 12.43 -13.67
C PHE A 6 17.43 11.11 -13.18
N PRO A 7 18.42 11.10 -12.28
CA PRO A 7 19.21 9.89 -12.08
C PRO A 7 18.34 8.77 -11.51
N PRO A 8 18.18 7.62 -12.20
CA PRO A 8 17.54 6.43 -11.59
C PRO A 8 18.29 5.97 -10.33
N GLN A 9 19.55 6.41 -10.19
CA GLN A 9 20.37 6.23 -9.01
C GLN A 9 19.78 6.88 -7.76
N TRP A 10 19.03 7.99 -7.87
CA TRP A 10 18.43 8.66 -6.72
C TRP A 10 17.31 7.81 -6.09
N GLN A 11 16.38 7.32 -6.91
CA GLN A 11 15.31 6.44 -6.44
C GLN A 11 15.86 5.12 -5.88
N LEU A 12 16.90 4.56 -6.51
CA LEU A 12 17.52 3.33 -6.04
C LEU A 12 18.30 3.53 -4.73
N ALA A 13 19.01 4.66 -4.59
CA ALA A 13 19.70 5.02 -3.34
C ALA A 13 18.70 5.24 -2.21
N LEU A 14 17.60 5.93 -2.51
CA LEU A 14 16.50 6.13 -1.56
C LEU A 14 15.89 4.79 -1.14
N TYR A 15 15.57 3.92 -2.09
CA TYR A 15 14.99 2.61 -1.80
C TYR A 15 15.91 1.73 -0.95
N ASN A 16 17.21 1.67 -1.28
CA ASN A 16 18.19 0.93 -0.48
C ASN A 16 18.39 1.54 0.92
N TRP A 17 18.36 2.86 1.04
CA TRP A 17 18.51 3.54 2.32
C TRP A 17 17.25 3.37 3.20
N LEU A 18 16.05 3.46 2.64
CA LEU A 18 14.79 3.20 3.34
C LEU A 18 14.69 1.73 3.82
N ASN A 19 15.26 0.77 3.09
CA ASN A 19 15.37 -0.61 3.57
C ASN A 19 16.25 -0.77 4.82
N SER A 20 17.05 0.23 5.18
CA SER A 20 17.83 0.26 6.43
C SER A 20 17.02 0.75 7.64
N ASN A 21 15.71 0.99 7.46
CA ASN A 21 14.74 1.42 8.48
C ASN A 21 15.11 2.76 9.18
N PRO A 22 15.39 3.83 8.41
CA PRO A 22 15.74 5.14 8.95
C PRO A 22 14.55 5.80 9.68
N LYS A 23 14.83 6.66 10.67
CA LYS A 23 13.78 7.40 11.40
C LYS A 23 13.26 8.58 10.58
N PHE A 24 12.04 9.04 10.87
CA PHE A 24 11.42 10.18 10.19
C PHE A 24 12.31 11.43 10.10
N GLU A 25 12.96 11.81 11.20
CA GLU A 25 13.85 12.99 11.21
C GLU A 25 14.99 12.86 10.21
N GLU A 26 15.56 11.66 10.06
CA GLU A 26 16.63 11.40 9.10
C GLU A 26 16.11 11.50 7.66
N VAL A 27 14.90 10.96 7.40
CA VAL A 27 14.26 11.01 6.07
C VAL A 27 13.92 12.45 5.69
N MET A 28 13.38 13.22 6.64
CA MET A 28 13.04 14.63 6.44
C MET A 28 14.28 15.48 6.20
N GLN A 29 15.35 15.30 6.98
CA GLN A 29 16.62 15.99 6.78
C GLN A 29 17.21 15.68 5.39
N TRP A 30 17.25 14.41 5.03
CA TRP A 30 17.75 13.98 3.73
C TRP A 30 16.97 14.61 2.57
N TYR A 31 15.63 14.66 2.65
CA TYR A 31 14.80 15.32 1.64
C TYR A 31 15.04 16.83 1.57
N LEU A 32 15.17 17.52 2.70
CA LEU A 32 15.40 18.97 2.74
C LEU A 32 16.76 19.34 2.14
N ASP A 33 17.82 18.61 2.51
CA ASP A 33 19.15 18.77 1.92
C ASP A 33 19.10 18.54 0.41
N TRP A 34 18.46 17.46 -0.03
CA TRP A 34 18.39 17.12 -1.45
C TRP A 34 17.55 18.12 -2.25
N LYS A 35 16.45 18.61 -1.66
CA LYS A 35 15.61 19.65 -2.25
C LYS A 35 16.34 20.98 -2.39
N GLY A 36 17.23 21.30 -1.45
CA GLY A 36 18.09 22.49 -1.52
C GLY A 36 19.13 22.44 -2.65
N LEU A 37 19.47 21.24 -3.13
CA LEU A 37 20.43 21.03 -4.24
C LEU A 37 19.77 21.11 -5.62
N LEU A 38 18.44 21.15 -5.71
CA LEU A 38 17.72 21.19 -6.99
C LEU A 38 17.63 22.62 -7.54
N PRO A 39 18.09 22.87 -8.78
CA PRO A 39 17.88 24.15 -9.46
C PRO A 39 16.39 24.44 -9.69
N GLN A 40 16.00 25.71 -9.62
CA GLN A 40 14.61 26.13 -9.87
C GLN A 40 14.11 25.75 -11.27
N GLU A 41 15.00 25.62 -12.26
CA GLU A 41 14.68 25.16 -13.62
C GLU A 41 14.25 23.69 -13.67
N LEU A 42 14.81 22.84 -12.80
CA LEU A 42 14.37 21.44 -12.67
C LEU A 42 13.06 21.35 -11.88
N LEU A 43 12.88 22.20 -10.88
CA LEU A 43 11.60 22.30 -10.16
C LEU A 43 10.47 22.80 -11.05
N ALA A 44 10.74 23.64 -12.05
CA ALA A 44 9.73 24.11 -13.00
C ALA A 44 9.29 23.02 -14.00
N ASN A 45 9.99 21.89 -14.07
CA ASN A 45 9.67 20.81 -14.99
C ASN A 45 8.67 19.83 -14.36
N GLU A 46 7.46 19.77 -14.93
CA GLU A 46 6.37 18.92 -14.44
C GLU A 46 6.76 17.43 -14.33
N ARG A 47 7.63 16.92 -15.22
CA ARG A 47 8.09 15.52 -15.15
C ARG A 47 9.00 15.25 -13.96
N ILE A 48 9.80 16.25 -13.58
CA ILE A 48 10.72 16.16 -12.44
C ILE A 48 9.94 16.35 -11.14
N GLN A 49 8.95 17.26 -11.12
CA GLN A 49 8.01 17.38 -10.00
C GLN A 49 7.28 16.05 -9.76
N HIS A 50 6.83 15.38 -10.82
CA HIS A 50 6.18 14.08 -10.68
C HIS A 50 7.12 13.01 -10.12
N HIS A 51 8.37 12.97 -10.57
CA HIS A 51 9.38 12.05 -10.00
C HIS A 51 9.69 12.33 -8.53
N LEU A 52 9.74 13.62 -8.15
CA LEU A 52 9.93 14.05 -6.77
C LEU A 52 8.73 13.68 -5.90
N ASP A 53 7.52 13.86 -6.41
CA ASP A 53 6.27 13.48 -5.73
C ASP A 53 6.22 11.97 -5.47
N VAL A 54 6.56 11.15 -6.47
CA VAL A 54 6.67 9.69 -6.30
C VAL A 54 7.73 9.32 -5.26
N GLY A 55 8.89 9.98 -5.26
CA GLY A 55 9.91 9.76 -4.23
C GLY A 55 9.44 10.16 -2.83
N LEU A 56 8.68 11.25 -2.72
CA LEU A 56 8.06 11.70 -1.46
C LEU A 56 7.01 10.72 -0.96
N GLN A 57 6.21 10.15 -1.86
CA GLN A 57 5.24 9.10 -1.52
C GLN A 57 5.94 7.85 -0.98
N ILE A 58 7.07 7.45 -1.57
CA ILE A 58 7.86 6.31 -1.10
C ILE A 58 8.49 6.61 0.27
N MET A 59 8.96 7.85 0.50
CA MET A 59 9.45 8.29 1.82
C MET A 59 8.35 8.29 2.88
N ASN A 60 7.17 8.84 2.56
CA ASN A 60 6.02 8.83 3.46
C ASN A 60 5.58 7.39 3.77
N GLN A 61 5.56 6.50 2.78
CA GLN A 61 5.27 5.07 3.00
C GLN A 61 6.30 4.36 3.90
N ALA A 62 7.57 4.75 3.84
CA ALA A 62 8.61 4.16 4.68
C ALA A 62 8.64 4.74 6.11
N VAL A 63 8.24 6.00 6.26
CA VAL A 63 8.10 6.69 7.55
C VAL A 63 6.81 6.27 8.26
N GLU A 64 5.74 6.09 7.50
CA GLU A 64 4.39 5.90 8.01
C GLU A 64 3.86 4.51 7.67
N GLY A 65 3.92 3.63 8.66
CA GLY A 65 2.81 2.70 8.88
C GLY A 65 1.51 3.40 9.32
N MET A 66 1.33 4.71 9.09
CA MET A 66 0.22 5.54 9.59
C MET A 66 -0.14 6.72 8.66
N VAL A 67 -0.88 6.44 7.57
CA VAL A 67 -1.82 7.33 6.85
C VAL A 67 -1.67 8.86 7.07
N VAL A 68 -0.85 9.54 6.26
CA VAL A 68 -0.99 10.98 6.02
C VAL A 68 -1.98 11.23 4.88
N VAL A 69 -3.25 11.30 5.26
CA VAL A 69 -4.17 12.22 4.56
C VAL A 69 -3.73 13.62 4.96
N GLN A 70 -2.93 14.30 4.14
CA GLN A 70 -2.80 15.75 4.30
C GLN A 70 -2.74 16.53 2.99
N GLN A 71 -3.95 16.98 2.63
CA GLN A 71 -4.30 18.33 2.17
C GLN A 71 -3.89 18.79 0.77
N GLN A 72 -4.85 18.67 -0.15
CA GLN A 72 -5.23 19.84 -0.95
C GLN A 72 -6.62 20.32 -0.51
N ALA A 73 -6.65 21.52 0.06
CA ALA A 73 -7.85 22.21 0.45
C ALA A 73 -8.57 22.74 -0.80
N SER A 74 -9.78 22.27 -1.04
CA SER A 74 -10.79 23.01 -1.78
C SER A 74 -12.15 22.69 -1.17
N ALA A 75 -12.71 23.69 -0.52
CA ALA A 75 -14.05 23.68 0.04
C ALA A 75 -15.08 23.11 -0.94
N ARG A 76 -16.02 22.31 -0.43
CA ARG A 76 -17.47 22.55 -0.53
C ARG A 76 -18.26 21.39 0.09
N LEU A 77 -19.11 21.75 1.05
CA LEU A 77 -20.36 21.07 1.31
C LEU A 77 -21.14 20.97 0.00
N THR A 78 -21.52 19.77 -0.46
CA THR A 78 -22.79 19.55 -1.16
C THR A 78 -23.01 18.08 -1.47
N CYS A 79 -24.29 17.72 -1.44
CA CYS A 79 -24.91 16.48 -1.84
C CYS A 79 -24.43 15.92 -3.19
N GLY A 80 -24.55 14.59 -3.32
CA GLY A 80 -25.14 13.90 -4.46
C GLY A 80 -24.60 14.16 -5.87
N VAL A 81 -24.30 13.05 -6.54
CA VAL A 81 -24.08 12.85 -7.98
C VAL A 81 -22.61 12.89 -8.43
N HIS A 82 -22.17 11.68 -8.83
CA HIS A 82 -21.14 11.36 -9.81
C HIS A 82 -19.97 12.33 -9.94
N MET A 83 -18.85 11.93 -9.36
CA MET A 83 -17.56 12.04 -10.03
C MET A 83 -17.01 10.63 -10.11
N ASP A 84 -16.59 10.25 -11.32
CA ASP A 84 -15.72 9.12 -11.62
C ASP A 84 -14.36 9.39 -10.94
N VAL A 85 -14.37 9.34 -9.61
CA VAL A 85 -13.19 9.15 -8.80
C VAL A 85 -13.12 7.64 -8.74
N GLU A 86 -12.25 7.02 -9.54
CA GLU A 86 -11.79 5.67 -9.24
C GLU A 86 -11.41 5.69 -7.76
N PRO A 87 -12.23 5.09 -6.89
CA PRO A 87 -11.89 5.08 -5.48
C PRO A 87 -10.61 4.27 -5.44
N VAL A 88 -9.51 4.91 -5.02
CA VAL A 88 -8.28 4.20 -4.62
C VAL A 88 -8.66 3.39 -3.39
N MET A 89 -9.36 2.28 -3.61
CA MET A 89 -9.85 1.37 -2.60
C MET A 89 -8.63 0.73 -1.95
N SER A 90 -8.58 0.78 -0.63
CA SER A 90 -7.50 0.12 0.11
C SER A 90 -7.56 -1.38 -0.17
N LEU A 91 -6.42 -2.10 -0.17
CA LEU A 91 -6.39 -3.55 -0.40
C LEU A 91 -7.40 -4.30 0.51
N LYS A 92 -7.55 -3.85 1.75
CA LYS A 92 -8.57 -4.36 2.69
C LYS A 92 -9.99 -4.21 2.13
N GLU A 93 -10.33 -3.07 1.56
CA GLU A 93 -11.66 -2.82 0.98
C GLU A 93 -11.90 -3.68 -0.26
N VAL A 94 -10.89 -3.84 -1.12
CA VAL A 94 -10.98 -4.75 -2.27
C VAL A 94 -11.22 -6.20 -1.81
N ILE A 95 -10.52 -6.65 -0.77
CA ILE A 95 -10.72 -8.00 -0.19
C ILE A 95 -12.12 -8.13 0.42
N GLU A 96 -12.59 -7.11 1.12
CA GLU A 96 -13.90 -7.10 1.78
C GLU A 96 -15.04 -7.12 0.76
N LEU A 97 -14.94 -6.30 -0.29
CA LEU A 97 -15.89 -6.26 -1.39
C LEU A 97 -15.90 -7.59 -2.15
N TYR A 98 -14.71 -8.11 -2.50
CA TYR A 98 -14.59 -9.41 -3.18
C TYR A 98 -15.14 -10.55 -2.33
N ALA A 99 -14.92 -10.53 -1.01
CA ALA A 99 -15.52 -11.51 -0.11
C ALA A 99 -17.05 -11.41 -0.16
N GLN A 100 -17.60 -10.21 -0.02
CA GLN A 100 -19.05 -9.97 -0.05
C GLN A 100 -19.70 -10.42 -1.36
N GLU A 101 -19.09 -10.11 -2.51
CA GLU A 101 -19.57 -10.51 -3.84
C GLU A 101 -19.58 -12.04 -4.04
N ASN A 102 -18.69 -12.76 -3.36
CA ASN A 102 -18.58 -14.21 -3.44
C ASN A 102 -19.27 -14.93 -2.27
N GLU A 103 -20.11 -14.22 -1.51
CA GLU A 103 -20.82 -14.74 -0.32
C GLU A 103 -19.87 -15.24 0.79
N LEU A 104 -18.66 -14.71 0.83
CA LEU A 104 -17.63 -15.01 1.82
C LEU A 104 -17.59 -13.97 2.93
N LEU A 105 -17.30 -14.45 4.14
CA LEU A 105 -17.19 -13.58 5.31
C LEU A 105 -15.73 -13.13 5.50
N PHE A 106 -15.47 -11.83 5.34
CA PHE A 106 -14.19 -11.23 5.70
C PHE A 106 -14.28 -10.53 7.06
N LYS A 107 -13.73 -11.12 8.14
CA LYS A 107 -13.80 -10.56 9.50
C LYS A 107 -12.55 -10.80 10.33
N PRO A 108 -12.11 -9.84 11.17
CA PRO A 108 -10.98 -10.05 12.06
C PRO A 108 -11.26 -11.17 13.07
N LYS A 109 -10.30 -12.07 13.27
CA LYS A 109 -10.31 -13.09 14.31
C LYS A 109 -9.68 -12.50 15.58
N ALA A 110 -10.52 -11.88 16.41
CA ALA A 110 -10.09 -11.27 17.66
C ALA A 110 -9.32 -12.28 18.54
N GLY A 111 -8.17 -11.86 19.07
CA GLY A 111 -7.30 -12.72 19.89
C GLY A 111 -6.34 -13.64 19.12
N ARG A 112 -6.33 -13.58 17.78
CA ARG A 112 -5.31 -14.24 16.95
C ARG A 112 -4.47 -13.23 16.19
N THR A 113 -3.20 -13.17 16.54
CA THR A 113 -2.16 -12.44 15.81
C THR A 113 -1.06 -13.40 15.38
N HIS A 114 -0.44 -13.14 14.23
CA HIS A 114 0.72 -13.88 13.76
C HIS A 114 1.83 -12.88 13.44
N ASN A 115 2.97 -12.98 14.13
CA ASN A 115 4.10 -12.04 13.97
C ASN A 115 3.71 -10.56 14.11
N GLY A 116 2.71 -10.25 14.94
CA GLY A 116 2.18 -8.88 15.09
C GLY A 116 1.09 -8.50 14.07
N PHE A 117 0.88 -9.30 13.02
CA PHE A 117 -0.19 -9.07 12.06
C PHE A 117 -1.53 -9.58 12.57
N GLN A 118 -2.58 -8.79 12.36
CA GLN A 118 -3.96 -9.19 12.62
C GLN A 118 -4.37 -10.31 11.67
N ILE A 119 -4.88 -11.42 12.24
CA ILE A 119 -5.46 -12.48 11.43
C ILE A 119 -6.93 -12.14 11.15
N TYR A 120 -7.31 -12.19 9.89
CA TYR A 120 -8.67 -12.14 9.40
C TYR A 120 -9.13 -13.54 8.98
N GLY A 121 -10.42 -13.80 9.07
CA GLY A 121 -11.05 -14.92 8.39
C GLY A 121 -11.52 -14.45 7.01
N PHE A 122 -11.19 -15.21 5.97
CA PHE A 122 -11.79 -15.10 4.63
C PHE A 122 -12.54 -16.41 4.37
N GLY A 123 -13.84 -16.41 4.68
CA GLY A 123 -14.63 -17.65 4.78
C GLY A 123 -14.01 -18.64 5.76
N ASN A 124 -13.57 -19.80 5.26
CA ASN A 124 -12.95 -20.87 6.05
C ASN A 124 -11.42 -20.74 6.17
N ILE A 125 -10.82 -19.75 5.51
CA ILE A 125 -9.36 -19.57 5.49
C ILE A 125 -8.99 -18.50 6.51
N SER A 126 -7.86 -18.66 7.19
CA SER A 126 -7.25 -17.57 7.95
C SER A 126 -6.28 -16.82 7.05
N VAL A 127 -6.35 -15.50 7.02
CA VAL A 127 -5.49 -14.64 6.20
C VAL A 127 -4.92 -13.51 7.05
N TYR A 128 -3.77 -12.95 6.68
CA TYR A 128 -3.34 -11.65 7.21
C TYR A 128 -2.94 -10.75 6.06
N ILE A 129 -3.02 -9.44 6.28
CA ILE A 129 -2.72 -8.42 5.27
C ILE A 129 -1.42 -7.74 5.69
N ASP A 130 -0.47 -7.71 4.78
CA ASP A 130 0.73 -6.89 4.86
C ASP A 130 0.43 -5.56 4.16
N THR A 131 0.10 -4.55 4.96
CA THR A 131 -0.26 -3.21 4.45
C THR A 131 0.94 -2.48 3.86
N LEU A 132 2.16 -2.80 4.30
CA LEU A 132 3.40 -2.19 3.80
C LEU A 132 3.69 -2.61 2.36
N ASN A 133 3.45 -3.89 2.06
CA ASN A 133 3.70 -4.46 0.74
C ASN A 133 2.44 -4.58 -0.12
N SER A 134 1.27 -4.20 0.41
CA SER A 134 -0.04 -4.47 -0.19
C SER A 134 -0.18 -5.94 -0.63
N LYS A 135 0.15 -6.86 0.29
CA LYS A 135 0.09 -8.32 0.06
C LYS A 135 -0.86 -8.98 1.04
N ILE A 136 -1.53 -10.05 0.61
CA ILE A 136 -2.34 -10.90 1.49
C ILE A 136 -1.73 -12.29 1.56
N PHE A 137 -1.63 -12.82 2.78
CA PHE A 137 -1.12 -14.14 3.04
C PHE A 137 -2.22 -15.03 3.57
N ALA A 138 -2.28 -16.26 3.08
CA ALA A 138 -3.23 -17.25 3.52
C ALA A 138 -2.54 -18.34 4.35
N GLN A 139 -3.20 -18.75 5.42
CA GLN A 139 -2.79 -19.88 6.21
C GLN A 139 -3.16 -21.18 5.48
N THR A 140 -2.14 -21.90 5.04
CA THR A 140 -2.25 -23.28 4.56
C THR A 140 -1.80 -24.23 5.67
N ARG A 141 -1.78 -25.56 5.41
CA ARG A 141 -1.66 -26.65 6.41
C ARG A 141 -0.71 -26.34 7.58
N ASP A 142 0.49 -25.83 7.31
CA ASP A 142 1.45 -25.41 8.34
C ASP A 142 2.20 -24.10 8.01
N CYS A 143 1.90 -23.46 6.87
CA CYS A 143 2.68 -22.32 6.38
C CYS A 143 1.76 -21.19 5.93
N TRP A 144 2.25 -19.95 6.09
CA TRP A 144 1.64 -18.77 5.49
C TRP A 144 2.22 -18.56 4.09
N SER A 145 1.34 -18.54 3.10
CA SER A 145 1.71 -18.40 1.69
C SER A 145 1.11 -17.12 1.14
N LEU A 146 1.87 -16.39 0.32
CA LEU A 146 1.33 -15.27 -0.44
C LEU A 146 0.19 -15.77 -1.32
N ALA A 147 -0.96 -15.11 -1.25
CA ALA A 147 -2.15 -15.47 -2.00
C ALA A 147 -2.73 -14.25 -2.70
N THR A 148 -3.45 -14.49 -3.80
CA THR A 148 -4.31 -13.49 -4.44
C THR A 148 -5.77 -13.80 -4.09
N LEU A 149 -6.68 -12.85 -4.37
CA LEU A 149 -8.12 -13.03 -4.14
C LEU A 149 -8.68 -14.29 -4.82
N GLU A 150 -8.22 -14.57 -6.04
CA GLU A 150 -8.60 -15.76 -6.80
C GLU A 150 -8.13 -17.05 -6.12
N ILE A 151 -6.89 -17.08 -5.64
CA ILE A 151 -6.34 -18.25 -4.93
C ILE A 151 -7.07 -18.43 -3.59
N LEU A 152 -7.42 -17.34 -2.88
CA LEU A 152 -8.21 -17.41 -1.65
C LEU A 152 -9.60 -18.01 -1.91
N LYS A 153 -10.25 -17.61 -2.99
CA LYS A 153 -11.52 -18.19 -3.43
C LYS A 153 -11.37 -19.68 -3.71
N GLU A 154 -10.37 -20.07 -4.49
CA GLU A 154 -10.10 -21.48 -4.80
C GLU A 154 -9.81 -22.32 -3.55
N MET A 155 -8.98 -21.79 -2.65
CA MET A 155 -8.68 -22.43 -1.36
C MET A 155 -9.95 -22.65 -0.53
N HIS A 156 -10.93 -21.74 -0.60
CA HIS A 156 -12.17 -21.87 0.16
C HIS A 156 -13.02 -23.02 -0.39
N PHE A 157 -13.20 -23.07 -1.72
CA PHE A 157 -13.92 -24.17 -2.37
C PHE A 157 -13.25 -25.53 -2.15
N ASN A 158 -11.91 -25.58 -2.22
CA ASN A 158 -11.16 -26.80 -1.95
C ASN A 158 -11.19 -27.23 -0.48
N SER A 159 -11.29 -26.27 0.45
CA SER A 159 -11.44 -26.58 1.88
C SER A 159 -12.78 -27.25 2.20
N GLY A 160 -13.82 -26.99 1.42
CA GLY A 160 -15.15 -27.60 1.56
C GLY A 160 -15.30 -28.96 0.87
N SER A 161 -14.46 -29.26 -0.13
CA SER A 161 -14.60 -30.46 -0.98
C SER A 161 -14.10 -31.78 -0.36
N LYS A 162 -13.51 -31.75 0.86
CA LYS A 162 -13.08 -32.96 1.59
C LYS A 162 -14.20 -33.76 2.27
N ARG A 163 -15.45 -33.61 1.80
CA ARG A 163 -16.62 -34.30 2.37
C ARG A 163 -17.36 -35.09 1.30
N CYS A 164 -16.66 -36.01 0.64
CA CYS A 164 -17.24 -37.15 -0.07
C CYS A 164 -16.35 -38.37 0.20
#